data_AF-A0AAV2HPK8-F1
#
_entry.id   AF-A0AAV2HPK8-F1
#
_cell.length_a   1.000
_cell.length_b   1.000
_cell.length_c   1.000
_cell.angle_alpha   90.00
_cell.angle_beta   90.00
_cell.angle_gamma   90.00
#
_symmetry.space_group_name_H-M   'P 1'
#
loop_
_entity.id
_entity.type
_entity.pdbx_description
1 polymer ?
#
loop_
_entity_poly.entity_id
_entity_poly.type
_entity_poly.pdbx_seq_one_letter_code
_entity_poly.pdbx_strand_id
1 'polypeptide(L)'
;KGQFRYKGSLHTISRVTRAKRDAAWRKESTEEDVYHLQIEPEALPVYDQGVRPPGVLFPQSQAEDLPGLSSAATHVLQRRRRQTNPIYFIDLVAVVDFRAYTRFLTSSVNRTSALLSLLEYYTFIVTGVDLLYQGITTTSYRIRVRLVKVVVAENATFSNFTEQFRQASTPYDTIDSRDGLDAFRGFVSGAGSSAVTPYDHAMLFTGFDLTSLSASKNNLGLAYVGTLCTPEGYSTSIVEDLGGFACVYTAAHELGHSISAQHDGDGNSCNYSDRYIMAASTAPLTEATKLNPWRFSSCSVQYFTTYITSQLATTNSCLTGTLEVDPSIPEVGDSLPGLNYSAQEQCKMLQMNSSSVLCPGLQGYSLNDDPSRICTQMFCRIPGTNFCSMYTAARGTVCGDGKA
;
A
#
# COMPACT_ATOMS: atom_id res chain seq x y z
N LYS A 1 -22.68 -22.90 13.23
CA LYS A 1 -22.32 -24.17 12.55
C LYS A 1 -21.61 -23.77 11.29
N GLY A 2 -20.38 -24.25 11.08
CA GLY A 2 -19.58 -23.81 9.94
C GLY A 2 -18.28 -24.59 9.86
N GLN A 3 -17.70 -24.61 8.66
CA GLN A 3 -16.39 -25.19 8.40
C GLN A 3 -15.40 -24.07 8.12
N PHE A 4 -14.20 -24.18 8.67
CA PHE A 4 -13.10 -23.26 8.38
C PHE A 4 -11.80 -24.05 8.23
N ARG A 5 -10.86 -23.55 7.41
CA ARG A 5 -9.54 -24.15 7.27
C ARG A 5 -8.53 -23.40 8.11
N TYR A 6 -7.70 -24.13 8.84
CA TYR A 6 -6.56 -23.58 9.58
C TYR A 6 -5.39 -24.55 9.42
N LYS A 7 -4.21 -24.01 9.03
CA LYS A 7 -2.99 -24.80 8.76
C LYS A 7 -3.21 -26.05 7.89
N GLY A 8 -3.98 -25.89 6.80
CA GLY A 8 -4.24 -26.95 5.83
C GLY A 8 -5.32 -27.97 6.24
N SER A 9 -5.79 -27.97 7.49
CA SER A 9 -6.82 -28.91 7.97
C SER A 9 -8.21 -28.28 7.98
N LEU A 10 -9.24 -29.03 7.58
CA LEU A 10 -10.64 -28.59 7.61
C LEU A 10 -11.25 -28.86 8.98
N HIS A 11 -11.62 -27.80 9.69
CA HIS A 11 -12.26 -27.87 11.01
C HIS A 11 -13.76 -27.68 10.86
N THR A 12 -14.56 -28.60 11.39
CA THR A 12 -16.03 -28.52 11.36
C THR A 12 -16.56 -28.23 12.76
N ILE A 13 -17.25 -27.10 12.94
CA ILE A 13 -17.95 -26.76 14.20
C ILE A 13 -19.44 -27.09 14.05
N SER A 14 -19.91 -28.06 14.83
CA SER A 14 -21.34 -28.37 14.94
C SER A 14 -21.89 -27.94 16.31
N ARG A 15 -23.09 -27.36 16.31
CA ARG A 15 -23.86 -27.02 17.53
C ARG A 15 -24.75 -28.21 17.86
N VAL A 16 -24.55 -28.82 19.03
CA VAL A 16 -25.42 -29.87 19.55
C VAL A 16 -26.39 -29.22 20.54
N THR A 17 -27.68 -29.16 20.20
CA THR A 17 -28.72 -28.76 21.15
C THR A 17 -29.21 -30.01 21.88
N ARG A 18 -29.00 -30.08 23.19
CA ARG A 18 -29.56 -31.14 24.03
C ARG A 18 -31.08 -30.93 24.14
N ALA A 19 -31.88 -31.91 23.74
CA ALA A 19 -33.33 -31.85 23.87
C ALA A 19 -33.75 -31.85 25.35
N LYS A 20 -34.72 -30.99 25.70
CA LYS A 20 -35.37 -30.94 27.02
C LYS A 20 -36.14 -32.25 27.27
N ARG A 21 -35.92 -32.86 28.43
CA ARG A 21 -36.92 -33.71 29.11
C ARG A 21 -37.43 -32.93 30.32
N ASP A 22 -38.73 -32.81 30.42
CA ASP A 22 -39.45 -32.11 31.48
C ASP A 22 -39.20 -32.71 32.86
N ALA A 23 -38.95 -31.84 33.86
CA ALA A 23 -39.62 -31.85 35.18
C ALA A 23 -38.97 -30.81 36.13
N ALA A 24 -39.77 -29.79 36.47
CA ALA A 24 -39.89 -29.09 37.76
C ALA A 24 -38.65 -28.78 38.65
N TRP A 25 -38.53 -27.48 38.96
CA TRP A 25 -38.00 -26.84 40.19
C TRP A 25 -36.54 -26.34 40.25
N ARG A 26 -36.44 -24.99 40.26
CA ARG A 26 -35.47 -24.06 40.89
C ARG A 26 -33.97 -24.03 40.48
N LYS A 27 -33.58 -22.77 40.18
CA LYS A 27 -32.29 -22.06 40.31
C LYS A 27 -31.33 -22.02 39.11
N GLU A 28 -31.00 -20.78 38.75
CA GLU A 28 -29.86 -20.21 37.98
C GLU A 28 -29.17 -21.11 36.95
N SER A 29 -29.36 -20.78 35.66
CA SER A 29 -28.59 -21.35 34.55
C SER A 29 -27.64 -20.32 33.96
N THR A 30 -26.34 -20.48 34.19
CA THR A 30 -25.29 -20.00 33.30
C THR A 30 -25.25 -20.90 32.07
N GLU A 31 -25.52 -20.37 30.88
CA GLU A 31 -25.31 -21.08 29.61
C GLU A 31 -23.80 -21.19 29.36
N GLU A 32 -23.22 -22.37 29.60
CA GLU A 32 -21.89 -22.71 29.08
C GLU A 32 -22.05 -23.38 27.71
N ASP A 33 -21.58 -22.69 26.66
CA ASP A 33 -21.43 -23.27 25.34
C ASP A 33 -20.24 -24.25 25.33
N VAL A 34 -20.50 -25.55 25.24
CA VAL A 34 -19.46 -26.58 25.09
C VAL A 34 -19.29 -26.94 23.62
N TYR A 35 -18.09 -26.74 23.08
CA TYR A 35 -17.73 -27.07 21.69
C TYR A 35 -16.84 -28.33 21.64
N HIS A 36 -17.22 -29.33 20.85
CA HIS A 36 -16.38 -30.50 20.55
C HIS A 36 -15.61 -30.29 19.24
N LEU A 37 -14.30 -30.51 19.27
CA LEU A 37 -13.42 -30.50 18.09
C LEU A 37 -13.09 -31.94 17.69
N GLN A 38 -13.33 -32.29 16.43
CA GLN A 38 -12.97 -33.59 15.86
C GLN A 38 -12.11 -33.35 14.62
N ILE A 39 -10.95 -34.01 14.54
CA ILE A 39 -9.94 -33.86 13.47
C ILE A 39 -9.86 -35.20 12.73
N GLU A 40 -10.12 -35.20 11.43
CA GLU A 40 -9.99 -36.38 10.55
C GLU A 40 -8.79 -36.19 9.60
N PRO A 41 -8.00 -37.24 9.28
CA PRO A 41 -6.84 -37.12 8.39
C PRO A 41 -7.21 -37.11 6.90
N GLU A 42 -6.33 -36.50 6.11
CA GLU A 42 -6.50 -36.08 4.70
C GLU A 42 -6.98 -37.13 3.69
N ALA A 43 -7.76 -36.64 2.71
CA ALA A 43 -7.81 -37.17 1.36
C ALA A 43 -7.69 -36.00 0.36
N LEU A 44 -6.63 -35.99 -0.46
CA LEU A 44 -6.57 -35.22 -1.71
C LEU A 44 -7.61 -35.82 -2.68
N PRO A 45 -8.40 -35.02 -3.41
CA PRO A 45 -7.98 -34.70 -4.78
C PRO A 45 -8.51 -33.37 -5.39
N VAL A 46 -7.81 -32.93 -6.44
CA VAL A 46 -8.28 -32.36 -7.73
C VAL A 46 -9.52 -31.46 -7.69
N TYR A 47 -9.38 -30.19 -8.12
CA TYR A 47 -10.53 -29.42 -8.59
C TYR A 47 -10.33 -28.74 -9.95
N ASP A 48 -11.33 -29.10 -10.75
CA ASP A 48 -11.82 -28.64 -12.03
C ASP A 48 -12.29 -27.18 -12.00
N GLN A 49 -12.33 -26.56 -13.19
CA GLN A 49 -12.72 -25.17 -13.38
C GLN A 49 -14.22 -24.96 -13.22
N GLY A 50 -14.57 -23.83 -12.59
CA GLY A 50 -15.76 -23.08 -12.93
C GLY A 50 -16.90 -23.12 -11.93
N VAL A 51 -16.90 -22.18 -10.97
CA VAL A 51 -18.14 -21.60 -10.40
C VAL A 51 -17.84 -20.15 -9.97
N ARG A 52 -18.63 -19.18 -10.46
CA ARG A 52 -18.59 -17.77 -10.02
C ARG A 52 -19.23 -17.62 -8.63
N PRO A 53 -18.70 -16.77 -7.73
CA PRO A 53 -19.36 -16.52 -6.45
C PRO A 53 -20.53 -15.52 -6.56
N PRO A 54 -21.52 -15.57 -5.65
CA PRO A 54 -22.76 -14.80 -5.75
C PRO A 54 -22.75 -13.50 -4.93
N GLY A 55 -23.38 -12.46 -5.51
CA GLY A 55 -24.44 -11.70 -4.84
C GLY A 55 -24.07 -10.58 -3.86
N VAL A 56 -24.11 -9.35 -4.38
CA VAL A 56 -24.06 -8.06 -3.67
C VAL A 56 -25.31 -7.84 -2.79
N LEU A 57 -25.10 -7.36 -1.56
CA LEU A 57 -26.14 -6.88 -0.64
C LEU A 57 -26.49 -5.43 -0.95
N PHE A 58 -27.71 -5.14 -1.40
CA PHE A 58 -28.64 -4.07 -0.99
C PHE A 58 -29.87 -4.04 -1.94
N PRO A 59 -31.09 -3.81 -1.44
CA PRO A 59 -32.33 -4.21 -2.12
C PRO A 59 -32.84 -3.21 -3.16
N GLN A 60 -33.28 -3.73 -4.33
CA GLN A 60 -34.12 -2.99 -5.28
C GLN A 60 -35.59 -3.17 -4.90
N SER A 61 -36.29 -2.06 -4.69
CA SER A 61 -37.74 -2.01 -4.54
C SER A 61 -38.43 -2.33 -5.88
N GLN A 62 -39.42 -3.19 -5.79
CA GLN A 62 -40.19 -3.79 -6.88
C GLN A 62 -41.08 -2.76 -7.60
N ALA A 63 -41.15 -2.87 -8.93
CA ALA A 63 -42.22 -2.32 -9.74
C ALA A 63 -42.97 -3.50 -10.36
N GLU A 64 -44.25 -3.61 -10.04
CA GLU A 64 -45.19 -4.58 -10.61
C GLU A 64 -45.70 -4.10 -11.98
N ASP A 65 -45.74 -5.01 -12.94
CA ASP A 65 -46.34 -4.83 -14.27
C ASP A 65 -47.87 -5.03 -14.22
N LEU A 66 -48.61 -4.14 -14.90
CA LEU A 66 -49.95 -4.41 -15.45
C LEU A 66 -50.04 -3.80 -16.87
N PRO A 67 -50.69 -4.46 -17.85
CA PRO A 67 -50.68 -4.03 -19.24
C PRO A 67 -51.92 -3.19 -19.62
N GLY A 68 -51.73 -2.19 -20.47
CA GLY A 68 -52.82 -1.43 -21.09
C GLY A 68 -52.33 -0.48 -22.19
N LEU A 69 -52.91 -0.63 -23.39
CA LEU A 69 -52.62 0.10 -24.63
C LEU A 69 -52.77 1.63 -24.52
N SER A 70 -51.93 2.41 -25.22
CA SER A 70 -52.34 3.35 -26.29
C SER A 70 -51.20 4.28 -26.77
N SER A 71 -51.13 4.40 -28.10
CA SER A 71 -50.45 5.33 -29.02
C SER A 71 -49.57 6.52 -28.55
N ALA A 72 -48.51 6.69 -29.35
CA ALA A 72 -47.93 7.94 -29.87
C ALA A 72 -46.95 8.75 -28.97
N ALA A 73 -45.67 8.71 -29.35
CA ALA A 73 -44.85 9.86 -29.77
C ALA A 73 -43.35 9.50 -29.63
N THR A 74 -42.65 9.43 -30.76
CA THR A 74 -41.22 9.14 -30.83
C THR A 74 -40.41 10.34 -30.37
N HIS A 75 -40.23 10.51 -29.06
CA HIS A 75 -39.17 11.38 -28.54
C HIS A 75 -37.88 10.56 -28.44
N VAL A 76 -36.96 10.82 -29.37
CA VAL A 76 -35.56 10.39 -29.25
C VAL A 76 -34.97 11.11 -28.05
N LEU A 77 -35.07 10.49 -26.87
CA LEU A 77 -34.29 10.88 -25.71
C LEU A 77 -32.85 10.53 -26.03
N GLN A 78 -32.10 11.56 -26.44
CA GLN A 78 -30.65 11.52 -26.45
C GLN A 78 -30.21 11.17 -25.01
N ARG A 79 -29.88 9.90 -24.77
CA ARG A 79 -29.24 9.47 -23.52
C ARG A 79 -27.98 10.32 -23.39
N ARG A 80 -28.00 11.35 -22.53
CA ARG A 80 -26.77 11.97 -22.04
C ARG A 80 -25.98 10.84 -21.41
N ARG A 81 -24.94 10.38 -22.11
CA ARG A 81 -23.93 9.48 -21.56
C ARG A 81 -23.42 10.18 -20.31
N ARG A 82 -23.65 9.58 -19.13
CA ARG A 82 -23.13 10.10 -17.86
C ARG A 82 -21.61 10.16 -18.05
N GLN A 83 -21.06 11.35 -18.26
CA GLN A 83 -19.62 11.52 -18.43
C GLN A 83 -18.98 11.12 -17.10
N THR A 84 -18.42 9.91 -17.06
CA THR A 84 -17.59 9.48 -15.95
C THR A 84 -16.27 10.22 -16.06
N ASN A 85 -15.77 10.76 -14.94
CA ASN A 85 -14.46 11.41 -14.90
C ASN A 85 -13.40 10.48 -15.52
N PRO A 86 -12.60 10.97 -16.50
CA PRO A 86 -11.52 10.18 -17.10
C PRO A 86 -10.58 9.66 -16.02
N ILE A 87 -10.02 8.48 -16.28
CA ILE A 87 -9.01 7.86 -15.43
C ILE A 87 -7.69 7.95 -16.18
N TYR A 88 -6.67 8.50 -15.52
CA TYR A 88 -5.29 8.46 -15.99
C TYR A 88 -4.56 7.40 -15.18
N PHE A 89 -4.07 6.39 -15.88
CA PHE A 89 -3.28 5.32 -15.29
C PHE A 89 -1.81 5.72 -15.29
N ILE A 90 -1.12 5.34 -14.22
CA ILE A 90 0.34 5.42 -14.09
C ILE A 90 0.79 3.99 -13.83
N ASP A 91 1.36 3.37 -14.86
CA ASP A 91 1.87 2.02 -14.81
C ASP A 91 3.31 2.03 -14.26
N LEU A 92 3.42 1.60 -13.01
CA LEU A 92 4.63 1.65 -12.21
C LEU A 92 5.36 0.31 -12.24
N VAL A 93 6.68 0.38 -12.42
CA VAL A 93 7.59 -0.76 -12.23
C VAL A 93 8.36 -0.57 -10.94
N ALA A 94 8.24 -1.53 -10.02
CA ALA A 94 9.03 -1.56 -8.80
C ALA A 94 10.36 -2.27 -9.06
N VAL A 95 11.48 -1.59 -8.84
CA VAL A 95 12.81 -2.19 -8.89
C VAL A 95 13.30 -2.34 -7.46
N VAL A 96 13.66 -3.56 -7.06
CA VAL A 96 14.08 -3.88 -5.70
C VAL A 96 15.56 -4.19 -5.72
N ASP A 97 16.35 -3.41 -4.98
CA ASP A 97 17.79 -3.60 -4.94
C ASP A 97 18.20 -4.84 -4.11
N PHE A 98 19.46 -5.23 -4.23
CA PHE A 98 19.96 -6.42 -3.55
C PHE A 98 19.82 -6.30 -2.03
N ARG A 99 20.07 -5.11 -1.49
CA ARG A 99 19.96 -4.85 -0.06
C ARG A 99 18.54 -5.05 0.45
N ALA A 100 17.53 -4.49 -0.20
CA ALA A 100 16.13 -4.71 0.11
C ALA A 100 15.74 -6.19 -0.03
N TYR A 101 16.18 -6.85 -1.10
CA TYR A 101 15.92 -8.28 -1.32
C TYR A 101 16.49 -9.17 -0.21
N THR A 102 17.66 -8.85 0.35
CA THR A 102 18.27 -9.67 1.41
C THR A 102 17.40 -9.80 2.66
N ARG A 103 16.53 -8.83 2.96
CA ARG A 103 15.54 -8.93 4.05
C ARG A 103 14.55 -10.08 3.82
N PHE A 104 14.11 -10.29 2.59
CA PHE A 104 13.20 -11.38 2.25
C PHE A 104 13.92 -12.72 2.26
N LEU A 105 15.18 -12.76 1.79
CA LEU A 105 16.01 -13.97 1.86
C LEU A 105 16.24 -14.44 3.29
N THR A 106 16.53 -13.51 4.21
CA THR A 106 16.82 -13.84 5.62
C THR A 106 15.58 -14.24 6.43
N SER A 107 14.39 -13.81 6.00
CA SER A 107 13.11 -14.15 6.65
C SER A 107 12.40 -15.35 6.02
N SER A 108 12.92 -15.91 4.92
CA SER A 108 12.30 -16.98 4.16
C SER A 108 13.10 -18.28 4.20
N VAL A 109 12.40 -19.41 4.05
CA VAL A 109 13.03 -20.74 4.04
C VAL A 109 13.87 -20.98 2.78
N ASN A 110 13.45 -20.40 1.66
CA ASN A 110 14.11 -20.56 0.36
C ASN A 110 13.85 -19.36 -0.55
N ARG A 111 14.59 -19.31 -1.66
CA ARG A 111 14.49 -18.27 -2.70
C ARG A 111 13.06 -18.07 -3.21
N THR A 112 12.34 -19.15 -3.51
CA THR A 112 10.97 -19.06 -4.05
C THR A 112 10.02 -18.37 -3.07
N SER A 113 10.10 -18.72 -1.78
CA SER A 113 9.29 -18.11 -0.72
C SER A 113 9.65 -16.63 -0.51
N ALA A 114 10.94 -16.29 -0.62
CA ALA A 114 11.40 -14.90 -0.56
C ALA A 114 10.82 -14.06 -1.71
N LEU A 115 10.85 -14.57 -2.94
CA LEU A 115 10.30 -13.87 -4.10
C LEU A 115 8.78 -13.72 -4.02
N LEU A 116 8.05 -14.76 -3.59
CA LEU A 116 6.60 -14.67 -3.41
C LEU A 116 6.22 -13.63 -2.35
N SER A 117 6.90 -13.64 -1.20
CA SER A 117 6.68 -12.67 -0.12
C SER A 117 7.02 -11.25 -0.55
N LEU A 118 8.08 -11.09 -1.35
CA LEU A 118 8.50 -9.81 -1.93
C LEU A 118 7.45 -9.28 -2.91
N LEU A 119 6.96 -10.13 -3.82
CA LEU A 119 5.93 -9.76 -4.79
C LEU A 119 4.64 -9.31 -4.09
N GLU A 120 4.19 -10.06 -3.08
CA GLU A 120 3.03 -9.66 -2.27
C GLU A 120 3.28 -8.33 -1.55
N TYR A 121 4.45 -8.18 -0.92
CA TYR A 121 4.82 -6.97 -0.19
C TYR A 121 4.76 -5.71 -1.07
N TYR A 122 5.46 -5.70 -2.21
CA TYR A 122 5.46 -4.53 -3.09
C TYR A 122 4.12 -4.32 -3.81
N THR A 123 3.32 -5.36 -3.99
CA THR A 123 1.94 -5.20 -4.45
C THR A 123 1.10 -4.44 -3.44
N PHE A 124 1.23 -4.74 -2.13
CA PHE A 124 0.58 -3.94 -1.08
C PHE A 124 1.10 -2.50 -1.02
N ILE A 125 2.41 -2.28 -1.19
CA ILE A 125 2.99 -0.92 -1.22
C ILE A 125 2.33 -0.09 -2.31
N VAL A 126 2.34 -0.57 -3.56
CA VAL A 126 1.83 0.21 -4.70
C VAL A 126 0.32 0.33 -4.68
N THR A 127 -0.40 -0.69 -4.17
CA THR A 127 -1.84 -0.55 -3.90
C THR A 127 -2.12 0.52 -2.84
N GLY A 128 -1.28 0.61 -1.80
CA GLY A 128 -1.33 1.69 -0.82
C GLY A 128 -1.14 3.06 -1.45
N VAL A 129 -0.16 3.20 -2.35
CA VAL A 129 0.07 4.43 -3.12
C VAL A 129 -1.16 4.77 -3.96
N ASP A 130 -1.71 3.82 -4.72
CA ASP A 130 -2.92 4.01 -5.52
C ASP A 130 -4.09 4.52 -4.67
N LEU A 131 -4.30 3.95 -3.48
CA LEU A 131 -5.36 4.40 -2.56
C LEU A 131 -5.18 5.84 -2.05
N LEU A 132 -3.95 6.34 -1.93
CA LEU A 132 -3.68 7.74 -1.58
C LEU A 132 -4.06 8.68 -2.74
N TYR A 133 -3.71 8.31 -3.97
CA TYR A 133 -4.10 9.05 -5.18
C TYR A 133 -5.61 9.02 -5.44
N GLN A 134 -6.27 7.89 -5.17
CA GLN A 134 -7.74 7.78 -5.22
C GLN A 134 -8.43 8.70 -4.20
N GLY A 135 -7.74 9.13 -3.14
CA GLY A 135 -8.24 10.12 -2.19
C GLY A 135 -8.46 11.52 -2.77
N ILE A 136 -7.95 11.79 -3.97
CA ILE A 136 -8.19 13.04 -4.69
C ILE A 136 -9.59 13.01 -5.29
N THR A 137 -10.50 13.76 -4.69
CA THR A 137 -11.93 13.78 -5.06
C THR A 137 -12.40 15.13 -5.61
N THR A 138 -11.53 16.14 -5.61
CA THR A 138 -11.83 17.53 -5.99
C THR A 138 -11.62 17.82 -7.48
N THR A 139 -11.16 16.85 -8.26
CA THR A 139 -10.81 16.99 -9.68
C THR A 139 -11.87 16.39 -10.61
N SER A 140 -11.89 16.86 -11.86
CA SER A 140 -12.72 16.29 -12.94
C SER A 140 -12.14 15.01 -13.55
N TYR A 141 -11.02 14.51 -13.02
CA TYR A 141 -10.34 13.29 -13.43
C TYR A 141 -9.95 12.47 -12.20
N ARG A 142 -9.53 11.22 -12.42
CA ARG A 142 -8.98 10.33 -11.38
C ARG A 142 -7.60 9.85 -11.80
N ILE A 143 -6.69 9.73 -10.84
CA ILE A 143 -5.39 9.08 -11.04
C ILE A 143 -5.49 7.67 -10.48
N ARG A 144 -4.94 6.69 -11.20
CA ARG A 144 -4.79 5.31 -10.72
C ARG A 144 -3.35 4.87 -10.92
N VAL A 145 -2.73 4.36 -9.88
CA VAL A 145 -1.37 3.81 -9.91
C VAL A 145 -1.48 2.30 -9.95
N ARG A 146 -0.76 1.66 -10.88
CA ARG A 146 -0.81 0.20 -11.08
C ARG A 146 0.59 -0.36 -11.04
N LEU A 147 0.81 -1.38 -10.22
CA LEU A 147 2.04 -2.17 -10.30
C LEU A 147 1.94 -3.07 -11.53
N VAL A 148 2.79 -2.86 -12.53
CA VAL A 148 2.78 -3.69 -13.75
C VAL A 148 3.90 -4.70 -13.78
N LYS A 149 5.01 -4.47 -13.06
CA LYS A 149 6.15 -5.38 -13.00
C LYS A 149 6.98 -5.15 -11.74
N VAL A 150 7.59 -6.21 -11.22
CA VAL A 150 8.63 -6.13 -10.18
C VAL A 150 9.94 -6.69 -10.75
N VAL A 151 11.01 -5.91 -10.68
CA VAL A 151 12.37 -6.33 -11.07
C VAL A 151 13.21 -6.47 -9.81
N VAL A 152 13.78 -7.65 -9.57
CA VAL A 152 14.56 -7.93 -8.36
C VAL A 152 16.03 -8.08 -8.69
N ALA A 153 16.88 -7.27 -8.06
CA ALA A 153 18.31 -7.40 -8.13
C ALA A 153 18.80 -8.47 -7.14
N GLU A 154 18.88 -9.73 -7.58
CA GLU A 154 19.15 -10.85 -6.67
C GLU A 154 20.60 -10.99 -6.19
N ASN A 155 21.51 -10.17 -6.72
CA ASN A 155 22.90 -10.15 -6.31
C ASN A 155 23.50 -8.74 -6.42
N ALA A 156 24.59 -8.51 -5.70
CA ALA A 156 25.25 -7.21 -5.65
C ALA A 156 25.77 -6.74 -7.02
N THR A 157 26.17 -7.65 -7.91
CA THR A 157 26.68 -7.29 -9.25
C THR A 157 25.57 -6.69 -10.13
N PHE A 158 24.37 -7.28 -10.13
CA PHE A 158 23.23 -6.70 -10.83
C PHE A 158 22.73 -5.41 -10.15
N SER A 159 22.85 -5.35 -8.82
CA SER A 159 22.51 -4.18 -8.01
C SER A 159 23.62 -3.12 -7.94
N ASN A 160 24.60 -3.13 -8.86
CA ASN A 160 25.77 -2.24 -8.78
C ASN A 160 25.39 -0.75 -8.76
N PHE A 161 24.23 -0.38 -9.32
CA PHE A 161 23.72 0.99 -9.30
C PHE A 161 23.45 1.53 -7.88
N THR A 162 23.26 0.66 -6.88
CA THR A 162 23.27 1.05 -5.45
C THR A 162 24.52 0.59 -4.72
N GLU A 163 24.97 -0.64 -4.94
CA GLU A 163 26.07 -1.26 -4.17
C GLU A 163 27.41 -0.54 -4.32
N GLN A 164 27.67 0.13 -5.44
CA GLN A 164 28.93 0.88 -5.64
C GLN A 164 29.06 2.11 -4.72
N PHE A 165 27.94 2.62 -4.19
CA PHE A 165 27.91 3.78 -3.29
C PHE A 165 27.75 3.39 -1.82
N ARG A 166 27.73 2.10 -1.53
CA ARG A 166 27.52 1.58 -0.18
C ARG A 166 28.56 2.11 0.80
N GLN A 167 28.07 2.70 1.89
CA GLN A 167 28.88 3.11 3.03
C GLN A 167 28.47 2.31 4.26
N ALA A 168 29.44 1.65 4.88
CA ALA A 168 29.19 0.86 6.08
C ALA A 168 28.70 1.77 7.23
N SER A 169 27.54 1.47 7.80
CA SER A 169 26.94 2.29 8.85
C SER A 169 26.05 1.45 9.78
N THR A 170 25.62 2.02 10.89
CA THR A 170 24.80 1.35 11.91
C THR A 170 23.56 2.18 12.21
N PRO A 171 22.36 1.57 12.32
CA PRO A 171 22.07 0.13 12.19
C PRO A 171 22.05 -0.40 10.75
N TYR A 172 21.95 0.50 9.76
CA TYR A 172 21.92 0.15 8.35
C TYR A 172 23.04 0.87 7.61
N ASP A 173 23.59 0.19 6.60
CA ASP A 173 24.48 0.82 5.63
C ASP A 173 23.73 1.92 4.87
N THR A 174 24.47 2.92 4.42
CA THR A 174 23.90 4.12 3.81
C THR A 174 24.34 4.28 2.36
N ILE A 175 23.54 5.00 1.59
CA ILE A 175 23.92 5.56 0.29
C ILE A 175 23.41 7.00 0.18
N ASP A 176 24.10 7.84 -0.60
CA ASP A 176 23.55 9.16 -0.94
C ASP A 176 22.40 9.01 -1.92
N SER A 177 21.26 9.61 -1.57
CA SER A 177 20.01 9.56 -2.36
C SER A 177 20.14 10.11 -3.77
N ARG A 178 20.99 11.14 -3.99
CA ARG A 178 21.20 11.72 -5.31
C ARG A 178 22.07 10.83 -6.17
N ASP A 179 23.18 10.34 -5.62
CA ASP A 179 24.05 9.39 -6.33
C ASP A 179 23.27 8.11 -6.69
N GLY A 180 22.46 7.61 -5.76
CA GLY A 180 21.58 6.46 -5.97
C GLY A 180 20.53 6.69 -7.07
N LEU A 181 19.84 7.84 -7.06
CA LEU A 181 18.85 8.19 -8.08
C LEU A 181 19.48 8.35 -9.47
N ASP A 182 20.59 9.09 -9.56
CA ASP A 182 21.28 9.34 -10.82
C ASP A 182 21.82 8.03 -11.44
N ALA A 183 22.38 7.13 -10.61
CA ALA A 183 22.82 5.83 -11.07
C ALA A 183 21.66 4.89 -11.43
N PHE A 184 20.54 4.94 -10.71
CA PHE A 184 19.35 4.18 -11.04
C PHE A 184 18.75 4.61 -12.38
N ARG A 185 18.66 5.92 -12.64
CA ARG A 185 18.32 6.45 -13.97
C ARG A 185 19.27 5.92 -15.05
N GLY A 186 20.57 5.93 -14.79
CA GLY A 186 21.58 5.36 -15.70
C GLY A 186 21.35 3.87 -15.99
N PHE A 187 20.99 3.09 -14.96
CA PHE A 187 20.64 1.68 -15.11
C PHE A 187 19.38 1.50 -15.97
N VAL A 188 18.30 2.21 -15.66
CA VAL A 188 17.01 2.14 -16.37
C VAL A 188 17.13 2.54 -17.84
N SER A 189 17.96 3.54 -18.15
CA SER A 189 18.21 4.00 -19.53
C SER A 189 19.27 3.18 -20.27
N GLY A 190 20.05 2.38 -19.56
CA GLY A 190 21.15 1.59 -20.10
C GLY A 190 20.96 0.09 -19.89
N ALA A 191 21.85 -0.52 -19.10
CA ALA A 191 21.96 -1.97 -18.95
C ALA A 191 20.69 -2.66 -18.42
N GLY A 192 19.86 -1.95 -17.65
CA GLY A 192 18.59 -2.45 -17.10
C GLY A 192 17.37 -2.20 -17.99
N SER A 193 17.53 -1.48 -19.11
CA SER A 193 16.40 -1.00 -19.92
C SER A 193 15.46 -2.11 -20.37
N SER A 194 16.01 -3.24 -20.83
CA SER A 194 15.23 -4.39 -21.30
C SER A 194 14.45 -5.09 -20.18
N ALA A 195 14.93 -5.03 -18.94
CA ALA A 195 14.24 -5.61 -17.79
C ALA A 195 13.09 -4.71 -17.30
N VAL A 196 13.35 -3.40 -17.22
CA VAL A 196 12.41 -2.45 -16.62
C VAL A 196 11.30 -2.06 -17.61
N THR A 197 11.62 -1.80 -18.88
CA THR A 197 10.66 -1.37 -19.93
C THR A 197 9.62 -2.45 -20.25
N PRO A 198 8.36 -2.07 -20.60
CA PRO A 198 7.77 -0.72 -20.57
C PRO A 198 7.32 -0.29 -19.17
N TYR A 199 7.28 1.03 -18.94
CA TYR A 199 6.78 1.66 -17.72
C TYR A 199 6.40 3.12 -17.99
N ASP A 200 5.50 3.68 -17.18
CA ASP A 200 5.31 5.13 -17.07
C ASP A 200 6.21 5.73 -15.99
N HIS A 201 6.37 5.02 -14.86
CA HIS A 201 7.31 5.37 -13.80
C HIS A 201 8.07 4.15 -13.27
N ALA A 202 9.37 4.27 -13.08
CA ALA A 202 10.18 3.23 -12.45
C ALA A 202 10.62 3.68 -11.06
N MET A 203 10.26 2.94 -10.03
CA MET A 203 10.55 3.28 -8.63
C MET A 203 11.51 2.27 -8.03
N LEU A 204 12.67 2.75 -7.59
CA LEU A 204 13.65 1.96 -6.87
C LEU A 204 13.29 1.89 -5.38
N PHE A 205 13.16 0.70 -4.84
CA PHE A 205 13.09 0.44 -3.41
C PHE A 205 14.43 -0.11 -2.93
N THR A 206 15.06 0.62 -2.02
CA THR A 206 16.36 0.27 -1.47
C THR A 206 16.29 -0.08 0.01
N GLY A 207 17.08 -1.07 0.42
CA GLY A 207 17.27 -1.41 1.83
C GLY A 207 18.42 -0.65 2.50
N PHE A 208 18.98 0.36 1.83
CA PHE A 208 19.97 1.28 2.41
C PHE A 208 19.27 2.47 3.09
N ASP A 209 19.89 2.97 4.16
CA ASP A 209 19.51 4.22 4.83
C ASP A 209 19.96 5.41 3.97
N LEU A 210 19.02 6.18 3.45
CA LEU A 210 19.27 7.23 2.48
C LEU A 210 19.79 8.49 3.17
N THR A 211 20.93 8.99 2.68
CA THR A 211 21.49 10.26 3.13
C THR A 211 21.31 11.35 2.10
N SER A 212 21.39 12.60 2.55
CA SER A 212 21.58 13.77 1.69
C SER A 212 23.06 14.18 1.64
N LEU A 213 23.39 15.16 0.80
CA LEU A 213 24.73 15.78 0.69
C LEU A 213 25.35 16.21 2.03
N SER A 214 24.53 16.44 3.07
CA SER A 214 24.98 16.77 4.42
C SER A 214 25.27 15.54 5.30
N ALA A 215 25.24 14.34 4.73
CA ALA A 215 25.22 13.04 5.40
C ALA A 215 24.06 12.88 6.42
N SER A 216 23.03 13.74 6.34
CA SER A 216 21.81 13.65 7.15
C SER A 216 20.97 12.46 6.68
N LYS A 217 20.65 11.56 7.63
CA LYS A 217 19.78 10.36 7.51
C LYS A 217 18.28 10.68 7.63
N ASN A 218 17.89 11.89 7.24
CA ASN A 218 16.48 12.33 7.27
C ASN A 218 15.84 12.28 5.88
N ASN A 219 16.58 11.81 4.88
CA ASN A 219 16.04 11.68 3.54
C ASN A 219 15.48 10.26 3.37
N LEU A 220 14.20 10.13 3.02
CA LEU A 220 13.57 8.82 2.81
C LEU A 220 13.35 8.50 1.33
N GLY A 221 13.54 9.47 0.44
CA GLY A 221 13.29 9.30 -0.99
C GLY A 221 13.76 10.48 -1.83
N LEU A 222 13.84 10.27 -3.14
CA LEU A 222 14.14 11.34 -4.08
C LEU A 222 13.57 11.02 -5.45
N ALA A 223 13.07 12.04 -6.14
CA ALA A 223 12.59 11.94 -7.51
C ALA A 223 12.98 13.17 -8.34
N TYR A 224 12.99 12.99 -9.66
CA TYR A 224 13.01 14.13 -10.57
C TYR A 224 11.62 14.77 -10.65
N VAL A 225 11.57 16.10 -10.70
CA VAL A 225 10.30 16.84 -10.67
C VAL A 225 9.75 17.05 -12.07
N GLY A 226 8.49 16.67 -12.29
CA GLY A 226 7.75 16.91 -13.53
C GLY A 226 8.21 16.04 -14.70
N THR A 227 8.76 14.86 -14.42
CA THR A 227 9.39 13.99 -15.42
C THR A 227 8.62 12.71 -15.71
N LEU A 228 7.37 12.55 -15.26
CA LEU A 228 6.61 11.30 -15.41
C LEU A 228 6.60 10.74 -16.85
N CYS A 229 6.36 11.57 -17.87
CA CYS A 229 6.41 11.13 -19.26
C CYS A 229 7.71 11.51 -19.98
N THR A 230 8.79 11.79 -19.25
CA THR A 230 10.09 12.16 -19.82
C THR A 230 10.92 10.89 -20.08
N PRO A 231 11.49 10.73 -21.30
CA PRO A 231 12.29 9.56 -21.67
C PRO A 231 13.64 9.53 -20.93
N GLU A 232 14.55 8.63 -21.35
CA GLU A 232 15.93 8.55 -20.84
C GLU A 232 16.02 8.29 -19.33
N GLY A 233 15.05 7.56 -18.78
CA GLY A 233 15.01 7.16 -17.38
C GLY A 233 14.72 8.29 -16.39
N TYR A 234 14.31 9.48 -16.85
CA TYR A 234 13.98 10.60 -15.96
C TYR A 234 12.69 10.39 -15.17
N SER A 235 11.77 9.55 -15.66
CA SER A 235 10.62 9.08 -14.86
C SER A 235 11.05 8.00 -13.87
N THR A 236 11.91 8.38 -12.93
CA THR A 236 12.41 7.51 -11.87
C THR A 236 12.39 8.19 -10.50
N SER A 237 12.25 7.37 -9.47
CA SER A 237 12.39 7.75 -8.07
C SER A 237 13.15 6.68 -7.29
N ILE A 238 13.75 7.06 -6.17
CA ILE A 238 14.35 6.16 -5.19
C ILE A 238 13.62 6.34 -3.85
N VAL A 239 13.32 5.23 -3.18
CA VAL A 239 12.60 5.18 -1.92
C VAL A 239 13.32 4.23 -0.97
N GLU A 240 13.62 4.71 0.23
CA GLU A 240 14.07 3.89 1.34
C GLU A 240 12.92 2.99 1.81
N ASP A 241 13.17 1.68 1.83
CA ASP A 241 12.24 0.70 2.36
C ASP A 241 12.95 -0.20 3.39
N LEU A 242 12.86 0.21 4.66
CA LEU A 242 13.34 -0.59 5.80
C LEU A 242 12.31 -1.61 6.30
N GLY A 243 11.12 -1.68 5.69
CA GLY A 243 10.10 -2.69 5.97
C GLY A 243 8.82 -2.14 6.58
N GLY A 244 7.87 -3.04 6.87
CA GLY A 244 6.63 -2.73 7.59
C GLY A 244 5.67 -1.78 6.88
N PHE A 245 5.78 -1.64 5.56
CA PHE A 245 4.89 -0.83 4.72
C PHE A 245 4.94 0.68 4.98
N ALA A 246 5.88 1.17 5.79
CA ALA A 246 5.97 2.59 6.12
C ALA A 246 6.34 3.47 4.90
N CYS A 247 7.04 2.92 3.90
CA CYS A 247 7.48 3.66 2.73
C CYS A 247 6.35 4.01 1.75
N VAL A 248 5.10 3.56 1.95
CA VAL A 248 3.94 3.91 1.10
C VAL A 248 3.78 5.43 0.94
N TYR A 249 3.95 6.17 2.03
CA TYR A 249 3.81 7.63 2.01
C TYR A 249 4.93 8.28 1.22
N THR A 250 6.16 7.84 1.44
CA THR A 250 7.33 8.31 0.70
C THR A 250 7.21 7.99 -0.79
N ALA A 251 6.81 6.76 -1.15
CA ALA A 251 6.56 6.38 -2.53
C ALA A 251 5.50 7.27 -3.21
N ALA A 252 4.41 7.58 -2.51
CA ALA A 252 3.40 8.51 -3.02
C ALA A 252 3.92 9.95 -3.14
N HIS A 253 4.76 10.39 -2.21
CA HIS A 253 5.43 11.69 -2.24
C HIS A 253 6.35 11.82 -3.46
N GLU A 254 7.24 10.85 -3.66
CA GLU A 254 8.20 10.84 -4.77
C GLU A 254 7.51 10.75 -6.14
N LEU A 255 6.44 9.94 -6.24
CA LEU A 255 5.61 9.94 -7.44
C LEU A 255 4.93 11.30 -7.64
N GLY A 256 4.54 11.99 -6.55
CA GLY A 256 3.99 13.34 -6.59
C GLY A 256 4.94 14.34 -7.26
N HIS A 257 6.22 14.28 -6.91
CA HIS A 257 7.25 15.07 -7.60
C HIS A 257 7.33 14.76 -9.09
N SER A 258 7.28 13.48 -9.49
CA SER A 258 7.28 13.10 -10.91
C SER A 258 6.07 13.67 -11.68
N ILE A 259 4.93 13.89 -11.03
CA ILE A 259 3.73 14.58 -11.56
C ILE A 259 3.80 16.11 -11.29
N SER A 260 5.01 16.66 -11.18
CA SER A 260 5.36 18.07 -11.02
C SER A 260 4.95 18.76 -9.72
N ALA A 261 4.51 18.05 -8.68
CA ALA A 261 4.24 18.71 -7.41
C ALA A 261 5.54 19.21 -6.76
N GLN A 262 5.49 20.43 -6.23
CA GLN A 262 6.49 20.93 -5.29
C GLN A 262 6.07 20.60 -3.86
N HIS A 263 6.99 20.77 -2.92
CA HIS A 263 6.66 20.64 -1.51
C HIS A 263 5.61 21.67 -1.07
N ASP A 264 4.73 21.28 -0.15
CA ASP A 264 3.85 22.24 0.54
C ASP A 264 4.71 23.23 1.34
N GLY A 265 4.48 24.53 1.13
CA GLY A 265 5.27 25.60 1.74
C GLY A 265 6.46 26.07 0.91
N ASP A 266 6.74 25.45 -0.24
CA ASP A 266 7.79 25.88 -1.16
C ASP A 266 7.20 26.68 -2.33
N GLY A 267 7.21 28.01 -2.19
CA GLY A 267 6.73 28.93 -3.24
C GLY A 267 5.22 28.83 -3.57
N ASN A 268 4.44 28.15 -2.74
CA ASN A 268 2.99 27.99 -2.91
C ASN A 268 2.22 28.34 -1.62
N SER A 269 0.88 28.35 -1.70
CA SER A 269 0.01 28.82 -0.60
C SER A 269 -0.25 27.79 0.51
N CYS A 270 0.19 26.55 0.35
CA CYS A 270 0.01 25.50 1.35
C CYS A 270 1.16 25.55 2.38
N ASN A 271 0.95 25.03 3.59
CA ASN A 271 1.97 25.06 4.64
C ASN A 271 2.51 23.65 4.91
N TYR A 272 3.84 23.52 5.01
CA TYR A 272 4.49 22.25 5.40
C TYR A 272 3.97 21.73 6.75
N SER A 273 3.60 22.63 7.66
CA SER A 273 3.08 22.30 8.99
C SER A 273 1.70 21.65 8.97
N ASP A 274 1.00 21.69 7.83
CA ASP A 274 -0.28 21.00 7.66
C ASP A 274 -0.11 19.50 7.45
N ARG A 275 1.11 18.99 7.23
CA ARG A 275 1.44 17.56 7.18
C ARG A 275 0.72 16.77 6.09
N TYR A 276 0.36 17.41 4.99
CA TYR A 276 -0.09 16.70 3.78
C TYR A 276 1.06 15.87 3.20
N ILE A 277 0.73 14.96 2.27
CA ILE A 277 1.71 14.04 1.67
C ILE A 277 2.94 14.77 1.14
N MET A 278 2.79 15.95 0.53
CA MET A 278 3.90 16.73 -0.04
C MET A 278 4.59 17.68 0.96
N ALA A 279 4.39 17.53 2.27
CA ALA A 279 5.13 18.33 3.25
C ALA A 279 6.63 18.00 3.22
N ALA A 280 7.48 19.02 3.12
CA ALA A 280 8.95 18.86 3.02
C ALA A 280 9.62 18.28 4.29
N SER A 281 8.92 18.29 5.43
CA SER A 281 9.45 17.81 6.71
C SER A 281 8.33 17.47 7.68
N THR A 282 8.69 16.73 8.73
CA THR A 282 7.76 16.41 9.82
C THR A 282 7.44 17.65 10.65
N ALA A 283 6.17 17.96 10.82
CA ALA A 283 5.70 18.94 11.81
C ALA A 283 5.01 18.24 12.99
N PRO A 284 4.81 18.87 14.17
CA PRO A 284 4.04 18.28 15.26
C PRO A 284 2.62 17.89 14.85
N LEU A 285 2.13 16.76 15.35
CA LEU A 285 0.76 16.32 15.10
C LEU A 285 -0.22 17.18 15.93
N THR A 286 -1.28 17.66 15.29
CA THR A 286 -2.40 18.34 15.94
C THR A 286 -3.71 17.65 15.58
N GLU A 287 -4.77 17.87 16.35
CA GLU A 287 -6.08 17.31 16.02
C GLU A 287 -6.59 17.72 14.63
N ALA A 288 -6.26 18.92 14.16
CA ALA A 288 -6.64 19.42 12.84
C ALA A 288 -5.84 18.77 11.70
N THR A 289 -4.58 18.41 11.96
CA THR A 289 -3.64 17.92 10.93
C THR A 289 -3.41 16.40 11.00
N LYS A 290 -3.97 15.71 12.00
CA LYS A 290 -3.70 14.28 12.24
C LYS A 290 -4.10 13.33 11.12
N LEU A 291 -4.98 13.74 10.19
CA LEU A 291 -5.41 12.92 9.03
C LEU A 291 -4.84 13.40 7.70
N ASN A 292 -4.11 14.52 7.68
CA ASN A 292 -3.53 15.07 6.47
C ASN A 292 -2.42 14.20 5.86
N PRO A 293 -1.66 13.38 6.62
CA PRO A 293 -0.67 12.47 6.03
C PRO A 293 -1.23 11.46 5.01
N TRP A 294 -2.55 11.27 4.92
CA TRP A 294 -3.21 10.42 3.93
C TRP A 294 -3.84 11.21 2.77
N ARG A 295 -3.51 12.50 2.63
CA ARG A 295 -4.13 13.39 1.65
C ARG A 295 -3.09 14.26 0.97
N PHE A 296 -3.33 14.55 -0.29
CA PHE A 296 -2.64 15.62 -1.01
C PHE A 296 -3.28 16.97 -0.68
N SER A 297 -2.46 18.02 -0.60
CA SER A 297 -2.95 19.38 -0.39
C SER A 297 -3.63 19.91 -1.66
N SER A 298 -4.34 21.04 -1.55
CA SER A 298 -4.88 21.72 -2.73
C SER A 298 -3.76 22.16 -3.70
N CYS A 299 -2.58 22.48 -3.20
CA CYS A 299 -1.43 22.89 -4.02
C CYS A 299 -0.91 21.69 -4.83
N SER A 300 -0.72 20.52 -4.20
CA SER A 300 -0.30 19.30 -4.91
C SER A 300 -1.31 18.93 -6.01
N VAL A 301 -2.61 18.99 -5.70
CA VAL A 301 -3.68 18.69 -6.67
C VAL A 301 -3.67 19.67 -7.85
N GLN A 302 -3.35 20.94 -7.62
CA GLN A 302 -3.21 21.93 -8.69
C GLN A 302 -2.01 21.64 -9.60
N TYR A 303 -0.86 21.25 -9.03
CA TYR A 303 0.30 20.81 -9.81
C TYR A 303 -0.05 19.59 -10.68
N PHE A 304 -0.66 18.56 -10.09
CA PHE A 304 -1.09 17.37 -10.83
C PHE A 304 -2.02 17.72 -11.99
N THR A 305 -2.99 18.60 -11.75
CA THR A 305 -3.96 19.04 -12.76
C THR A 305 -3.25 19.74 -13.92
N THR A 306 -2.29 20.61 -13.59
CA THR A 306 -1.53 21.38 -14.58
C THR A 306 -0.64 20.46 -15.41
N TYR A 307 0.07 19.54 -14.76
CA TYR A 307 0.92 18.56 -15.43
C TYR A 307 0.13 17.67 -16.38
N ILE A 308 -0.92 17.00 -15.89
CA ILE A 308 -1.75 16.10 -16.69
C ILE A 308 -2.36 16.87 -17.87
N THR A 309 -2.89 18.07 -17.66
CA THR A 309 -3.44 18.89 -18.75
C THR A 309 -2.38 19.20 -19.81
N SER A 310 -1.15 19.54 -19.39
CA SER A 310 -0.05 19.80 -20.32
C SER A 310 0.35 18.55 -21.11
N GLN A 311 0.40 17.38 -20.47
CA GLN A 311 0.76 16.14 -21.13
C GLN A 311 -0.27 15.71 -22.16
N LEU A 312 -1.57 15.86 -21.85
CA LEU A 312 -2.65 15.52 -22.78
C LEU A 312 -2.70 16.43 -24.02
N ALA A 313 -2.06 17.60 -23.98
CA ALA A 313 -1.89 18.46 -25.14
C ALA A 313 -0.75 18.00 -26.07
N THR A 314 0.06 17.03 -25.65
CA THR A 314 1.16 16.47 -26.44
C THR A 314 0.75 15.16 -27.15
N THR A 315 1.42 14.82 -28.25
CA THR A 315 1.14 13.59 -29.00
C THR A 315 1.74 12.32 -28.38
N ASN A 316 2.69 12.46 -27.45
CA ASN A 316 3.50 11.34 -26.91
C ASN A 316 3.29 11.14 -25.40
N SER A 317 2.10 11.45 -24.89
CA SER A 317 1.82 11.30 -23.46
C SER A 317 1.71 9.84 -23.05
N CYS A 318 2.47 9.46 -22.02
CA CYS A 318 2.41 8.16 -21.36
C CYS A 318 1.06 7.90 -20.67
N LEU A 319 0.27 8.94 -20.37
CA LEU A 319 -1.01 8.84 -19.64
C LEU A 319 -2.22 8.44 -20.50
N THR A 320 -2.02 8.15 -21.79
CA THR A 320 -3.11 7.90 -22.76
C THR A 320 -3.45 6.42 -22.95
N GLY A 321 -2.63 5.52 -22.41
CA GLY A 321 -2.80 4.08 -22.52
C GLY A 321 -2.58 3.37 -21.19
N THR A 322 -2.62 2.05 -21.25
CA THR A 322 -2.27 1.16 -20.15
C THR A 322 -1.37 0.06 -20.66
N LEU A 323 -0.40 -0.33 -19.84
CA LEU A 323 0.47 -1.48 -20.02
C LEU A 323 -0.19 -2.74 -19.47
N GLU A 324 0.26 -3.88 -20.01
CA GLU A 324 -0.08 -5.20 -19.50
C GLU A 324 0.61 -5.43 -18.15
N VAL A 325 -0.13 -6.02 -17.22
CA VAL A 325 0.41 -6.41 -15.92
C VAL A 325 1.09 -7.76 -16.07
N ASP A 326 2.31 -7.89 -15.56
CA ASP A 326 3.02 -9.15 -15.52
C ASP A 326 2.19 -10.20 -14.74
N PRO A 327 1.95 -11.41 -15.29
CA PRO A 327 1.14 -12.43 -14.64
C PRO A 327 1.63 -12.89 -13.27
N SER A 328 2.89 -12.59 -12.91
CA SER A 328 3.46 -12.87 -11.59
C SER A 328 3.01 -11.91 -10.49
N ILE A 329 2.41 -10.77 -10.85
CA ILE A 329 1.88 -9.82 -9.86
C ILE A 329 0.61 -10.42 -9.23
N PRO A 330 0.59 -10.64 -7.91
CA PRO A 330 -0.57 -11.22 -7.25
C PRO A 330 -1.75 -10.25 -7.25
N GLU A 331 -2.96 -10.78 -7.39
CA GLU A 331 -4.18 -10.00 -7.13
C GLU A 331 -4.41 -9.90 -5.62
N VAL A 332 -4.12 -8.75 -5.04
CA VAL A 332 -4.38 -8.50 -3.61
C VAL A 332 -5.81 -8.05 -3.33
N GLY A 333 -6.59 -7.68 -4.35
CA GLY A 333 -8.01 -7.33 -4.22
C GLY A 333 -8.28 -6.28 -3.13
N ASP A 334 -9.27 -6.56 -2.26
CA ASP A 334 -9.60 -5.74 -1.08
C ASP A 334 -8.74 -6.08 0.15
N SER A 335 -7.73 -6.96 0.01
CA SER A 335 -6.81 -7.28 1.09
C SER A 335 -5.95 -6.06 1.42
N LEU A 336 -5.89 -5.71 2.70
CA LEU A 336 -5.08 -4.61 3.21
C LEU A 336 -3.96 -5.17 4.08
N PRO A 337 -2.73 -4.62 4.00
CA PRO A 337 -1.60 -5.16 4.74
C PRO A 337 -1.85 -5.21 6.26
N GLY A 338 -2.56 -4.24 6.84
CA GLY A 338 -2.88 -4.25 8.27
C GLY A 338 -3.88 -5.33 8.72
N LEU A 339 -4.58 -5.98 7.79
CA LEU A 339 -5.40 -7.17 8.07
C LEU A 339 -4.55 -8.45 8.14
N ASN A 340 -3.42 -8.47 7.43
CA ASN A 340 -2.50 -9.61 7.37
C ASN A 340 -1.34 -9.49 8.37
N TYR A 341 -0.98 -8.26 8.74
CA TYR A 341 0.13 -7.95 9.62
C TYR A 341 -0.38 -7.09 10.78
N SER A 342 -0.42 -7.66 11.98
CA SER A 342 -0.74 -6.91 13.20
C SER A 342 0.28 -5.79 13.43
N ALA A 343 -0.10 -4.77 14.20
CA ALA A 343 0.83 -3.69 14.57
C ALA A 343 2.13 -4.20 15.23
N GLN A 344 2.03 -5.29 15.99
CA GLN A 344 3.17 -5.94 16.62
C GLN A 344 4.09 -6.62 15.59
N GLU A 345 3.55 -7.20 14.51
CA GLU A 345 4.34 -7.73 13.40
C GLU A 345 4.98 -6.61 12.58
N GLN A 346 4.24 -5.53 12.33
CA GLN A 346 4.76 -4.35 11.66
C GLN A 346 5.96 -3.76 12.41
N CYS A 347 5.92 -3.65 13.75
CA CYS A 347 7.09 -3.18 14.52
C CYS A 347 8.32 -4.07 14.34
N LYS A 348 8.15 -5.39 14.28
CA LYS A 348 9.26 -6.32 14.02
C LYS A 348 9.84 -6.13 12.62
N MET A 349 8.98 -5.88 11.64
CA MET A 349 9.38 -5.60 10.26
C MET A 349 10.12 -4.27 10.16
N LEU A 350 9.58 -3.19 10.73
CA LEU A 350 10.13 -1.83 10.70
C LEU A 350 11.52 -1.74 11.34
N GLN A 351 11.74 -2.47 12.44
CA GLN A 351 13.02 -2.52 13.13
C GLN A 351 13.94 -3.63 12.61
N MET A 352 13.46 -4.43 11.65
CA MET A 352 14.11 -5.66 11.16
C MET A 352 14.61 -6.55 12.31
N ASN A 353 13.83 -6.64 13.39
CA ASN A 353 14.24 -7.30 14.62
C ASN A 353 13.02 -7.88 15.34
N SER A 354 13.07 -9.19 15.60
CA SER A 354 11.99 -9.94 16.25
C SER A 354 11.70 -9.51 17.70
N SER A 355 12.63 -8.81 18.33
CA SER A 355 12.50 -8.28 19.70
C SER A 355 11.80 -6.92 19.75
N SER A 356 11.54 -6.26 18.61
CA SER A 356 10.77 -5.01 18.61
C SER A 356 9.31 -5.27 18.94
N VAL A 357 8.72 -4.36 19.71
CA VAL A 357 7.34 -4.45 20.20
C VAL A 357 6.59 -3.13 20.03
N LEU A 358 5.28 -3.24 19.91
CA LEU A 358 4.38 -2.10 19.96
C LEU A 358 4.49 -1.45 21.35
N CYS A 359 4.74 -0.14 21.39
CA CYS A 359 4.83 0.59 22.64
C CYS A 359 3.42 0.93 23.15
N PRO A 360 3.01 0.42 24.34
CA PRO A 360 1.64 0.58 24.83
C PRO A 360 1.35 2.00 25.33
N GLY A 361 2.39 2.77 25.69
CA GLY A 361 2.24 4.14 26.14
C GLY A 361 3.57 4.90 26.19
N LEU A 362 3.48 6.21 25.96
CA LEU A 362 4.52 7.23 26.09
C LEU A 362 3.89 8.44 26.81
N GLN A 363 4.69 9.42 27.25
CA GLN A 363 4.12 10.62 27.86
C GLN A 363 3.19 11.34 26.86
N GLY A 364 1.89 11.46 27.20
CA GLY A 364 0.87 12.04 26.31
C GLY A 364 0.28 11.09 25.25
N TYR A 365 0.64 9.80 25.28
CA TYR A 365 0.16 8.76 24.38
C TYR A 365 -0.10 7.45 25.15
N SER A 366 -1.29 6.89 25.07
CA SER A 366 -1.63 5.64 25.76
C SER A 366 -2.63 4.86 24.91
N LEU A 367 -2.23 3.67 24.46
CA LEU A 367 -3.11 2.77 23.72
C LEU A 367 -4.13 2.10 24.64
N ASN A 368 -3.88 2.09 25.95
CA ASN A 368 -4.85 1.62 26.92
C ASN A 368 -6.02 2.60 27.07
N ASP A 369 -5.74 3.91 26.98
CA ASP A 369 -6.77 4.95 27.11
C ASP A 369 -7.48 5.21 25.78
N ASP A 370 -6.75 5.19 24.67
CA ASP A 370 -7.26 5.45 23.33
C ASP A 370 -6.55 4.57 22.28
N PRO A 371 -7.07 3.35 22.02
CA PRO A 371 -6.53 2.46 21.00
C PRO A 371 -6.54 3.06 19.59
N SER A 372 -7.41 4.05 19.32
CA SER A 372 -7.58 4.67 17.99
C SER A 372 -6.36 5.44 17.53
N ARG A 373 -5.49 5.81 18.48
CA ARG A 373 -4.26 6.54 18.17
C ARG A 373 -3.32 5.79 17.26
N ILE A 374 -3.34 4.45 17.26
CA ILE A 374 -2.47 3.65 16.38
C ILE A 374 -2.72 3.93 14.89
N CYS A 375 -3.95 4.31 14.51
CA CYS A 375 -4.29 4.72 13.14
C CYS A 375 -3.63 6.05 12.74
N THR A 376 -3.18 6.87 13.70
CA THR A 376 -2.51 8.15 13.45
C THR A 376 -1.03 8.16 13.83
N GLN A 377 -0.65 7.38 14.83
CA GLN A 377 0.68 7.29 15.44
C GLN A 377 0.87 5.90 16.04
N MET A 378 1.71 5.08 15.40
CA MET A 378 2.15 3.79 15.92
C MET A 378 3.58 3.94 16.43
N PHE A 379 3.87 3.45 17.64
CA PHE A 379 5.21 3.54 18.20
C PHE A 379 5.81 2.15 18.36
N CYS A 380 7.02 1.96 17.84
CA CYS A 380 7.74 0.70 17.91
C CYS A 380 9.01 0.85 18.73
N ARG A 381 9.27 -0.11 19.63
CA ARG A 381 10.47 -0.11 20.47
C ARG A 381 11.72 -0.33 19.61
N ILE A 382 12.72 0.54 19.80
CA ILE A 382 14.03 0.40 19.17
C ILE A 382 14.78 -0.74 19.90
N PRO A 383 15.21 -1.81 19.19
CA PRO A 383 15.88 -2.95 19.80
C PRO A 383 17.08 -2.57 20.67
N GLY A 384 17.22 -3.20 21.83
CA GLY A 384 18.31 -2.92 22.78
C GLY A 384 18.14 -1.64 23.59
N THR A 385 17.05 -0.89 23.41
CA THR A 385 16.76 0.34 24.17
C THR A 385 15.34 0.32 24.74
N ASN A 386 15.04 1.29 25.62
CA ASN A 386 13.68 1.56 26.08
C ASN A 386 12.98 2.68 25.29
N PHE A 387 13.62 3.19 24.23
CA PHE A 387 13.06 4.24 23.40
C PHE A 387 12.14 3.66 22.32
N CYS A 388 11.17 4.47 21.88
CA CYS A 388 10.26 4.12 20.81
C CYS A 388 10.40 5.12 19.67
N SER A 389 10.36 4.63 18.43
CA SER A 389 10.27 5.47 17.23
C SER A 389 8.84 5.47 16.70
N MET A 390 8.42 6.61 16.14
CA MET A 390 7.09 6.80 15.59
C MET A 390 7.06 6.33 14.13
N TYR A 391 6.03 5.58 13.78
CA TYR A 391 5.72 5.11 12.43
C TYR A 391 4.22 5.28 12.16
N THR A 392 3.86 5.17 10.89
CA THR A 392 2.45 5.06 10.50
C THR A 392 2.11 3.59 10.35
N ALA A 393 1.01 3.15 10.97
CA ALA A 393 0.52 1.80 10.81
C ALA A 393 0.09 1.54 9.37
N ALA A 394 0.32 0.32 8.88
CA ALA A 394 -0.15 -0.10 7.58
C ALA A 394 -1.68 0.03 7.50
N ARG A 395 -2.21 0.35 6.32
CA ARG A 395 -3.65 0.51 6.14
C ARG A 395 -4.38 -0.80 6.48
N GLY A 396 -5.54 -0.72 7.14
CA GLY A 396 -6.26 -1.89 7.62
C GLY A 396 -5.81 -2.38 9.00
N THR A 397 -4.85 -1.72 9.64
CA THR A 397 -4.41 -2.09 10.99
C THR A 397 -5.48 -1.73 11.98
N VAL A 398 -5.95 -2.71 12.76
CA VAL A 398 -7.01 -2.50 13.74
C VAL A 398 -6.57 -1.49 14.80
N CYS A 399 -7.33 -0.40 14.90
CA CYS A 399 -7.11 0.68 15.86
C CYS A 399 -8.22 0.80 16.92
N GLY A 400 -8.96 -0.28 17.19
CA GLY A 400 -9.97 -0.34 18.25
C GLY A 400 -11.40 -0.22 17.72
N ASP A 401 -12.36 -0.79 18.47
CA ASP A 401 -13.78 -0.96 18.09
C ASP A 401 -13.99 -1.51 16.66
N GLY A 402 -13.07 -2.32 16.15
CA GLY A 402 -13.11 -2.84 14.77
C GLY A 402 -12.86 -1.80 13.67
N LYS A 403 -12.34 -0.60 14.01
CA LYS A 403 -11.90 0.42 13.06
C LYS A 403 -10.50 0.08 12.55
N ALA A 404 -10.24 0.33 11.27
CA ALA A 404 -9.03 -0.07 10.54
C ALA A 404 -8.68 0.91 9.41
#